data_AF-A0A9E2WXN9-F1
#
_entry.id   AF-A0A9E2WXN9-F1
#
_cell.length_a   1.000
_cell.length_b   1.000
_cell.length_c   1.000
_cell.angle_alpha   90.00
_cell.angle_beta   90.00
_cell.angle_gamma   90.00
#
_symmetry.space_group_name_H-M   'P 1'
#
loop_
_entity.id
_entity.type
_entity.pdbx_description
1 polymer ?
#
loop_
_entity_poly.entity_id
_entity_poly.type
_entity_poly.pdbx_seq_one_letter_code
_entity_poly.pdbx_strand_id
1 'polypeptide(L)' 'ITLWFSASQSPYIKTKPLHGTQRQRFNEDGSSEVTIEVIPNFELQQVILSYGEHCRMLGPDSLKAVVRERIEKMVN' A
#
# COMPACT_ATOMS: atom_id res chain seq x y z
N ILE A 1 -2.75 -5.62 -7.24
CA ILE A 1 -1.94 -4.54 -6.63
C ILE A 1 -1.22 -5.15 -5.43
N THR A 2 0.07 -4.90 -5.31
CA THR A 2 0.94 -5.49 -4.29
C THR A 2 1.63 -4.37 -3.52
N LEU A 3 1.50 -4.40 -2.21
CA LEU A 3 1.99 -3.40 -1.26
C LEU A 3 2.83 -4.11 -0.20
N TRP A 4 3.87 -3.46 0.27
CA TRP A 4 4.63 -3.83 1.45
C TRP A 4 4.26 -2.86 2.58
N PHE A 5 4.04 -3.40 3.77
CA PHE A 5 3.79 -2.63 4.99
C PHE A 5 4.87 -2.91 6.02
N SER A 6 5.32 -1.85 6.70
CA SER A 6 6.29 -1.96 7.80
C SER A 6 5.73 -2.76 8.98
N ALA A 7 6.63 -3.36 9.78
CA ALA A 7 6.26 -4.20 10.91
C ALA A 7 5.31 -3.52 11.92
N SER A 8 5.41 -2.20 12.10
CA SER A 8 4.51 -1.44 12.97
C SER A 8 3.08 -1.32 12.43
N GLN A 9 2.89 -1.33 11.10
CA GLN A 9 1.57 -1.23 10.46
C GLN A 9 0.97 -2.59 10.13
N SER A 10 1.78 -3.63 9.94
CA SER A 10 1.32 -4.97 9.53
C SER A 10 0.21 -5.57 10.41
N PRO A 11 0.21 -5.43 11.76
CA PRO A 11 -0.90 -5.89 12.61
C PRO A 11 -2.20 -5.13 12.33
N TYR A 12 -2.14 -3.81 12.12
CA TYR A 12 -3.31 -3.00 11.82
C TYR A 12 -3.92 -3.39 10.47
N ILE A 13 -3.10 -3.55 9.43
CA ILE A 13 -3.56 -3.97 8.09
C ILE A 13 -4.23 -5.35 8.12
N LYS A 14 -3.77 -6.25 9.02
CA LYS A 14 -4.39 -7.55 9.22
C LYS A 14 -5.81 -7.44 9.80
N THR A 15 -5.99 -6.56 10.79
CA THR A 15 -7.30 -6.36 11.47
C THR A 15 -8.27 -5.48 10.68
N LYS A 16 -7.73 -4.55 9.87
CA LYS A 16 -8.49 -3.61 9.05
C LYS A 16 -8.05 -3.78 7.58
N PRO A 17 -8.59 -4.80 6.88
CA PRO A 17 -8.20 -5.08 5.52
C PRO A 17 -8.53 -3.91 4.59
N LEU A 18 -7.65 -3.65 3.62
CA LEU A 18 -7.81 -2.59 2.62
C LEU A 18 -8.94 -2.91 1.63
N HIS A 19 -9.17 -4.20 1.39
CA HIS A 19 -10.18 -4.69 0.46
C HIS A 19 -10.53 -6.15 0.78
N GLY A 20 -11.71 -6.61 0.34
CA GLY A 20 -12.17 -7.98 0.58
C GLY A 20 -11.31 -9.07 -0.08
N THR A 21 -10.55 -8.73 -1.13
CA THR A 21 -9.62 -9.65 -1.81
C THR A 21 -8.21 -9.65 -1.21
N GLN A 22 -8.02 -9.02 -0.05
CA GLN A 22 -6.72 -8.93 0.62
C GLN A 22 -6.15 -10.31 0.95
N ARG A 23 -4.94 -10.57 0.44
CA ARG A 23 -4.05 -11.65 0.87
C ARG A 23 -2.82 -11.02 1.52
N GLN A 24 -2.42 -11.53 2.68
CA GLN A 24 -1.29 -10.98 3.43
C GLN A 24 -0.29 -12.08 3.78
N ARG A 25 0.99 -11.82 3.56
CA ARG A 25 2.12 -12.67 3.93
C ARG A 25 3.06 -11.88 4.84
N PHE A 26 3.35 -12.43 6.01
CA PHE A 26 4.33 -11.84 6.93
C PHE A 26 5.74 -12.29 6.58
N ASN A 27 6.68 -11.36 6.74
CA ASN A 27 8.12 -11.58 6.66
C ASN A 27 8.68 -11.85 8.06
N GLU A 28 9.90 -12.38 8.14
CA GLU A 28 10.55 -12.69 9.42
C GLU A 28 10.81 -11.47 10.30
N ASP A 29 10.99 -10.29 9.68
CA ASP A 29 11.19 -9.01 10.36
C ASP A 29 9.88 -8.37 10.89
N GLY A 30 8.76 -9.07 10.74
CA GLY A 30 7.43 -8.61 11.15
C GLY A 30 6.71 -7.72 10.14
N SER A 31 7.39 -7.29 9.07
CA SER A 31 6.74 -6.59 7.95
C SER A 31 5.81 -7.54 7.18
N SER A 32 5.01 -7.00 6.26
CA SER A 32 4.11 -7.85 5.48
C SER A 32 3.91 -7.36 4.05
N GLU A 33 3.83 -8.32 3.12
CA GLU A 33 3.35 -8.09 1.77
C GLU A 33 1.85 -8.34 1.69
N VAL A 34 1.13 -7.42 1.06
CA VAL A 34 -0.31 -7.40 0.90
C VAL A 34 -0.65 -7.33 -0.58
N THR A 35 -1.47 -8.26 -1.05
CA THR A 35 -1.98 -8.28 -2.42
C THR A 35 -3.49 -8.11 -2.40
N ILE A 36 -4.00 -7.20 -3.24
CA ILE A 36 -5.43 -6.98 -3.49
C ILE A 36 -5.72 -6.99 -4.99
N GLU A 37 -6.90 -7.47 -5.34
CA GLU A 37 -7.43 -7.52 -6.72
C GLU A 37 -8.50 -6.43 -6.88
N VAL A 38 -8.08 -5.26 -7.35
CA VAL A 38 -8.94 -4.09 -7.61
C VAL A 38 -8.40 -3.27 -8.78
N ILE A 39 -9.27 -2.49 -9.42
CA ILE A 39 -8.86 -1.46 -10.39
C ILE A 39 -8.35 -0.24 -9.62
N PRO A 40 -7.14 0.29 -9.90
CA PRO A 40 -6.64 1.48 -9.22
C PRO A 40 -7.59 2.67 -9.40
N ASN A 41 -7.99 3.28 -8.29
CA ASN A 41 -8.89 4.43 -8.26
C ASN A 41 -8.38 5.51 -7.29
N PHE A 42 -9.10 6.63 -7.19
CA PHE A 42 -8.71 7.75 -6.35
C PHE A 42 -8.68 7.40 -4.84
N GLU A 43 -9.67 6.66 -4.35
CA GLU A 43 -9.75 6.23 -2.95
C GLU A 43 -8.54 5.38 -2.57
N LEU A 44 -8.19 4.40 -3.40
CA LEU A 44 -7.02 3.55 -3.16
C LEU A 44 -5.73 4.37 -3.13
N GLN A 45 -5.58 5.35 -4.03
CA GLN A 45 -4.42 6.25 -4.02
C GLN A 45 -4.34 7.03 -2.70
N GLN A 46 -5.46 7.57 -2.22
CA GLN A 46 -5.52 8.28 -0.93
C GLN A 46 -5.19 7.36 0.25
N VAL A 47 -5.72 6.14 0.25
CA VAL A 47 -5.42 5.13 1.28
C VAL A 47 -3.94 4.77 1.27
N ILE A 48 -3.31 4.57 0.11
CA ILE A 48 -1.87 4.30 0.02
C ILE A 48 -1.07 5.48 0.58
N LEU A 49 -1.43 6.71 0.19
CA LEU A 49 -0.75 7.93 0.63
C LEU A 49 -0.89 8.18 2.13
N SER A 50 -2.02 7.84 2.75
CA SER A 50 -2.25 8.07 4.18
C SER A 50 -1.34 7.25 5.10
N TYR A 51 -0.74 6.17 4.60
CA TYR A 51 0.23 5.36 5.33
C TYR A 51 1.68 5.89 5.24
N GLY A 52 1.95 6.89 4.39
CA GLY A 52 3.28 7.50 4.27
C GLY A 52 4.40 6.49 4.04
N GLU A 53 5.51 6.64 4.76
CA GLU A 53 6.68 5.75 4.67
C GLU A 53 6.42 4.30 5.08
N HIS A 54 5.32 4.03 5.79
CA HIS A 54 4.96 2.69 6.25
C HIS A 54 4.33 1.82 5.17
N CYS A 55 4.02 2.37 3.99
CA CYS A 55 3.52 1.65 2.83
C CYS A 55 4.45 1.86 1.64
N ARG A 56 4.91 0.77 1.04
CA ARG A 56 5.68 0.79 -0.22
C ARG A 56 4.92 -0.01 -1.26
N MET A 57 4.71 0.56 -2.44
CA MET A 57 4.16 -0.22 -3.54
C MET A 57 5.23 -1.17 -4.10
N LEU A 58 4.85 -2.43 -4.29
CA LEU A 58 5.62 -3.43 -5.03
C LEU A 58 5.13 -3.54 -6.48
N GLY A 59 3.85 -3.26 -6.75
CA GLY A 59 3.30 -3.17 -8.11
C GLY A 59 1.79 -2.89 -8.16
N PRO A 60 1.24 -2.54 -9.34
CA PRO A 60 1.93 -2.39 -10.62
C PRO A 60 2.70 -1.05 -10.73
N ASP A 61 3.67 -0.98 -11.65
CA ASP A 61 4.51 0.22 -11.82
C ASP A 61 3.72 1.44 -12.32
N SER A 62 2.62 1.23 -13.05
CA SER A 62 1.72 2.32 -13.45
C SER A 62 1.14 3.06 -12.25
N LEU A 63 0.70 2.33 -11.22
CA LEU A 63 0.19 2.93 -9.99
C LEU A 63 1.31 3.63 -9.21
N LYS A 64 2.52 3.05 -9.20
CA LYS A 64 3.70 3.69 -8.60
C LYS A 64 3.97 5.06 -9.21
N ALA A 65 3.90 5.16 -10.54
CA ALA A 65 4.11 6.41 -11.25
C ALA A 65 3.08 7.49 -10.86
N VAL A 66 1.79 7.13 -10.80
CA VAL A 66 0.72 8.07 -10.40
C VAL A 66 0.92 8.57 -8.97
N VAL A 67 1.22 7.68 -8.03
CA VAL A 67 1.41 8.07 -6.62
C VAL A 67 2.70 8.91 -6.45
N ARG A 68 3.78 8.58 -7.17
CA ARG A 68 5.00 9.39 -7.17
C ARG A 68 4.74 10.82 -7.64
N GLU A 69 4.05 10.98 -8.77
CA GLU A 69 3.69 12.31 -9.30
C GLU A 69 2.88 13.13 -8.29
N ARG A 70 1.95 12.48 -7.56
CA ARG A 70 1.19 13.14 -6.49
C ARG A 70 2.10 13.63 -5.36
N ILE A 71 3.03 12.81 -4.90
CA ILE A 71 3.97 13.17 -3.82
C ILE A 71 4.86 14.33 -4.28
N GLU A 72 5.38 14.29 -5.51
CA GLU A 72 6.20 15.37 -6.06
C GLU A 72 5.42 16.70 -6.12
N LYS A 73 4.13 16.67 -6.51
CA LYS A 73 3.25 17.85 -6.49
C LYS A 73 2.92 18.39 -5.10
N MET A 74 3.14 17.62 -4.03
CA MET A 74 2.93 18.09 -2.65
C MET A 74 4.12 18.89 -2.11
N VAL A 75 5.31 18.71 -2.70
CA VAL A 75 6.56 19.32 -2.26
C VAL A 75 6.89 20.60 -3.04
N ASN A 76 6.22 20.81 -4.18
CA ASN A 76 6.34 21.99 -5.04
C ASN A 76 5.16 22.94 -4.84
#